data_AF-A0A229P5I1-F1
#
_entry.id   AF-A0A229P5I1-F1
#
_cell.length_a   1.000
_cell.length_b   1.000
_cell.length_c   1.000
_cell.angle_alpha   90.00
_cell.angle_beta   90.00
_cell.angle_gamma   90.00
#
_symmetry.space_group_name_H-M   'P 1'
#
loop_
_entity.id
_entity.type
_entity.pdbx_description
1 polymer ?
#
loop_
_entity_poly.entity_id
_entity_poly.type
_entity_poly.pdbx_seq_one_letter_code
_entity_poly.pdbx_strand_id
1 'polypeptide(L)'
;MIDMKWMGDRVPNHGPRSYKGRAYIPIVIVNHISIGTMTSMDAWFRNPKAQASSHFGNSRAGKIHQYVNLKRAAWTQGLVPEAIPRAKASVVQNMGVNPNLYCISIENEGYAGNGADGTLTEEQFWSLCWLHKYIQQEVEREWGHHIRFGPDTVLGHYQIDPVRKPFCPGQNFPWVRLYAELAIAESIPTLELYEERVAYQLSQTSQYAAAFAIAGRVRDLAERLSDKKWGAAAETKLLYLEPIMPQLAYGDGQVTAAGIASRVLQLSQTAMGSGKWQEEAVRKLLLLEPIMKEQGLL
;
A
#
# COMPACT_ATOMS: atom_id res chain seq x y z
N MET A 1 2.88 -16.83 1.01
CA MET A 1 4.03 -16.87 0.11
C MET A 1 3.72 -15.96 -1.05
N ILE A 2 4.60 -15.01 -1.37
CA ILE A 2 4.36 -14.07 -2.45
C ILE A 2 4.50 -14.80 -3.79
N ASP A 3 3.45 -14.73 -4.63
CA ASP A 3 3.44 -15.33 -5.96
C ASP A 3 3.86 -14.27 -6.99
N MET A 4 5.14 -14.31 -7.37
CA MET A 4 5.69 -13.47 -8.44
C MET A 4 5.93 -14.30 -9.70
N LYS A 5 5.33 -13.87 -10.80
CA LYS A 5 5.43 -14.51 -12.10
C LYS A 5 6.19 -13.65 -13.11
N TRP A 6 7.16 -14.24 -13.80
CA TRP A 6 7.80 -13.62 -14.95
C TRP A 6 6.87 -13.62 -16.18
N MET A 7 6.70 -12.45 -16.78
CA MET A 7 5.84 -12.20 -17.95
C MET A 7 6.59 -11.55 -19.12
N GLY A 8 7.89 -11.28 -18.94
CA GLY A 8 8.66 -10.40 -19.82
C GLY A 8 9.03 -10.96 -21.19
N ASP A 9 8.89 -12.27 -21.43
CA ASP A 9 9.14 -12.88 -22.76
C ASP A 9 8.28 -12.29 -23.87
N ARG A 10 7.21 -11.57 -23.49
CA ARG A 10 6.22 -11.00 -24.41
C ARG A 10 6.06 -9.49 -24.28
N VAL A 11 6.96 -8.79 -23.56
CA VAL A 11 6.86 -7.34 -23.31
C VAL A 11 7.96 -6.62 -24.10
N PRO A 12 7.66 -6.04 -25.27
CA PRO A 12 8.69 -5.51 -26.18
C PRO A 12 9.17 -4.10 -25.83
N ASN A 13 8.39 -3.33 -25.08
CA ASN A 13 8.58 -1.89 -24.91
C ASN A 13 9.55 -1.59 -23.76
N HIS A 14 10.84 -1.77 -23.97
CA HIS A 14 11.87 -1.39 -22.99
C HIS A 14 13.21 -1.08 -23.66
N GLY A 15 14.03 -0.26 -23.01
CA GLY A 15 15.32 0.18 -23.52
C GLY A 15 16.50 -0.23 -22.64
N PRO A 16 17.74 0.03 -23.07
CA PRO A 16 18.88 0.01 -22.16
C PRO A 16 18.75 1.14 -21.13
N ARG A 17 19.30 0.96 -19.93
CA ARG A 17 19.47 2.05 -18.94
C ARG A 17 20.69 2.90 -19.27
N SER A 18 20.82 3.34 -20.52
CA SER A 18 21.96 4.13 -20.96
C SER A 18 21.53 5.29 -21.86
N TYR A 19 22.16 6.43 -21.68
CA TYR A 19 21.97 7.60 -22.53
C TYR A 19 23.31 8.27 -22.78
N LYS A 20 23.62 8.53 -24.06
CA LYS A 20 24.89 9.14 -24.50
C LYS A 20 26.14 8.46 -23.91
N GLY A 21 26.18 7.13 -23.93
CA GLY A 21 27.31 6.33 -23.43
C GLY A 21 27.41 6.21 -21.91
N ARG A 22 26.56 6.91 -21.14
CA ARG A 22 26.48 6.77 -19.68
C ARG A 22 25.40 5.75 -19.30
N ALA A 23 25.77 4.78 -18.46
CA ALA A 23 24.83 3.88 -17.82
C ALA A 23 24.21 4.51 -16.55
N TYR A 24 22.98 4.14 -16.24
CA TYR A 24 22.21 4.63 -15.09
C TYR A 24 21.81 3.46 -14.19
N ILE A 25 21.91 3.70 -12.88
CA ILE A 25 21.49 2.79 -11.83
C ILE A 25 20.06 3.15 -11.45
N PRO A 26 19.18 2.18 -11.15
CA PRO A 26 17.91 2.48 -10.53
C PRO A 26 18.10 3.02 -9.11
N ILE A 27 17.59 4.22 -8.84
CA ILE A 27 17.72 4.89 -7.52
C ILE A 27 16.35 5.30 -6.95
N VAL A 28 15.28 5.13 -7.74
CA VAL A 28 13.92 5.54 -7.40
C VAL A 28 12.93 4.42 -7.74
N ILE A 29 11.96 4.19 -6.87
CA ILE A 29 10.78 3.34 -7.10
C ILE A 29 9.58 4.25 -7.34
N VAL A 30 8.83 4.03 -8.42
CA VAL A 30 7.64 4.83 -8.76
C VAL A 30 6.39 3.97 -8.72
N ASN A 31 5.43 4.41 -7.92
CA ASN A 31 4.11 3.80 -7.74
C ASN A 31 3.11 4.42 -8.71
N HIS A 32 2.38 3.55 -9.39
CA HIS A 32 1.33 3.87 -10.34
C HIS A 32 0.03 3.13 -9.97
N ILE A 33 -1.09 3.62 -10.51
CA ILE A 33 -2.36 2.88 -10.57
C ILE A 33 -2.71 2.68 -12.03
N SER A 34 -3.05 1.45 -12.42
CA SER A 34 -3.15 1.05 -13.82
C SER A 34 -4.41 1.54 -14.54
N ILE A 35 -5.47 1.90 -13.79
CA ILE A 35 -6.81 2.18 -14.33
C ILE A 35 -7.28 1.02 -15.24
N GLY A 36 -7.07 -0.21 -14.79
CA GLY A 36 -7.37 -1.44 -15.50
C GLY A 36 -7.07 -2.67 -14.66
N THR A 37 -7.63 -3.81 -15.02
CA THR A 37 -7.35 -5.10 -14.38
C THR A 37 -5.95 -5.60 -14.70
N MET A 38 -5.42 -6.54 -13.90
CA MET A 38 -4.15 -7.22 -14.15
C MET A 38 -4.12 -7.87 -15.54
N THR A 39 -5.22 -8.50 -15.98
CA THR A 39 -5.34 -9.07 -17.32
C THR A 39 -5.28 -8.01 -18.43
N SER A 40 -5.91 -6.85 -18.22
CA SER A 40 -5.83 -5.74 -19.18
C SER A 40 -4.43 -5.12 -19.24
N MET A 41 -3.76 -5.01 -18.09
CA MET A 41 -2.37 -4.55 -17.98
C MET A 41 -1.41 -5.48 -18.71
N ASP A 42 -1.54 -6.79 -18.48
CA ASP A 42 -0.89 -7.86 -19.21
C ASP A 42 -1.02 -7.70 -20.73
N ALA A 43 -2.26 -7.52 -21.22
CA ALA A 43 -2.54 -7.37 -22.63
C ALA A 43 -1.94 -6.08 -23.20
N TRP A 44 -2.03 -4.99 -22.44
CA TRP A 44 -1.51 -3.68 -22.83
C TRP A 44 0.02 -3.70 -22.99
N PHE A 45 0.74 -4.26 -22.02
CA PHE A 45 2.20 -4.31 -22.06
C PHE A 45 2.77 -5.31 -23.08
N ARG A 46 1.98 -6.31 -23.50
CA ARG A 46 2.36 -7.18 -24.63
C ARG A 46 2.19 -6.53 -25.99
N ASN A 47 1.44 -5.43 -26.08
CA ASN A 47 1.19 -4.76 -27.35
C ASN A 47 2.38 -3.83 -27.70
N PRO A 48 3.17 -4.11 -28.75
CA PRO A 48 4.24 -3.21 -29.17
C PRO A 48 3.72 -1.81 -29.55
N LYS A 49 2.47 -1.69 -30.02
CA LYS A 49 1.86 -0.40 -30.37
C LYS A 49 1.50 0.45 -29.15
N ALA A 50 1.45 -0.12 -27.95
CA ALA A 50 1.17 0.62 -26.72
C ALA A 50 2.29 1.60 -26.38
N GLN A 51 3.53 1.32 -26.81
CA GLN A 51 4.72 2.13 -26.49
C GLN A 51 4.85 2.41 -24.99
N ALA A 52 4.44 1.44 -24.18
CA ALA A 52 4.38 1.53 -22.72
C ALA A 52 4.72 0.17 -22.09
N SER A 53 5.32 0.22 -20.90
CA SER A 53 5.56 -0.92 -20.03
C SER A 53 5.80 -0.46 -18.59
N SER A 54 5.79 -1.41 -17.66
CA SER A 54 6.24 -1.22 -16.27
C SER A 54 7.22 -2.33 -15.91
N HIS A 55 7.95 -2.21 -14.80
CA HIS A 55 8.75 -3.34 -14.30
C HIS A 55 7.85 -4.39 -13.67
N PHE A 56 6.85 -3.94 -12.91
CA PHE A 56 5.93 -4.81 -12.20
C PHE A 56 4.47 -4.38 -12.34
N GLY A 57 3.58 -5.37 -12.31
CA GLY A 57 2.17 -5.23 -12.00
C GLY A 57 1.87 -5.89 -10.66
N ASN A 58 1.00 -5.29 -9.87
CA ASN A 58 0.61 -5.78 -8.55
C ASN A 58 -0.92 -5.87 -8.48
N SER A 59 -1.47 -7.08 -8.47
CA SER A 59 -2.92 -7.28 -8.51
C SER A 59 -3.60 -6.95 -7.18
N ARG A 60 -4.92 -6.75 -7.24
CA ARG A 60 -5.80 -6.60 -6.08
C ARG A 60 -5.72 -7.78 -5.10
N ALA A 61 -5.31 -8.96 -5.56
CA ALA A 61 -5.14 -10.16 -4.75
C ALA A 61 -3.68 -10.37 -4.29
N GLY A 62 -2.80 -9.38 -4.45
CA GLY A 62 -1.39 -9.47 -4.03
C GLY A 62 -0.49 -10.32 -4.93
N LYS A 63 -0.99 -10.80 -6.08
CA LYS A 63 -0.16 -11.47 -7.10
C LYS A 63 0.68 -10.46 -7.86
N ILE A 64 1.94 -10.81 -8.13
CA ILE A 64 2.89 -9.93 -8.81
C ILE A 64 3.22 -10.49 -10.18
N HIS A 65 3.19 -9.65 -11.20
CA HIS A 65 3.73 -9.96 -12.52
C HIS A 65 4.96 -9.08 -12.77
N GLN A 66 6.10 -9.68 -13.10
CA GLN A 66 7.28 -8.95 -13.56
C GLN A 66 7.30 -8.92 -15.09
N TYR A 67 7.29 -7.72 -15.66
CA TYR A 67 7.23 -7.50 -17.11
C TYR A 67 8.56 -7.11 -17.71
N VAL A 68 9.36 -6.30 -17.00
CA VAL A 68 10.65 -5.81 -17.50
C VAL A 68 11.73 -6.13 -16.47
N ASN A 69 12.82 -6.74 -16.93
CA ASN A 69 13.98 -7.03 -16.10
C ASN A 69 14.55 -5.71 -15.51
N LEU A 70 14.97 -5.71 -14.25
CA LEU A 70 15.47 -4.51 -13.59
C LEU A 70 16.65 -3.85 -14.30
N LYS A 71 17.46 -4.60 -15.06
CA LYS A 71 18.57 -4.08 -15.88
C LYS A 71 18.13 -3.27 -17.11
N ARG A 72 16.84 -3.30 -17.44
CA ARG A 72 16.25 -2.61 -18.59
C ARG A 72 15.37 -1.45 -18.10
N ALA A 73 15.31 -0.39 -18.91
CA ALA A 73 14.44 0.75 -18.67
C ALA A 73 13.04 0.46 -19.23
N ALA A 74 12.07 0.23 -18.35
CA ALA A 74 10.66 0.17 -18.75
C ALA A 74 10.19 1.55 -19.25
N TRP A 75 9.22 1.58 -20.16
CA TRP A 75 8.69 2.82 -20.74
C TRP A 75 7.42 3.25 -20.00
N THR A 76 7.58 3.69 -18.74
CA THR A 76 6.42 3.96 -17.85
C THR A 76 6.16 5.44 -17.66
N GLN A 77 7.20 6.23 -17.39
CA GLN A 77 7.05 7.58 -16.89
C GLN A 77 6.52 8.54 -17.96
N GLY A 78 6.93 8.32 -19.21
CA GLY A 78 6.50 9.09 -20.38
C GLY A 78 6.93 10.56 -20.37
N LEU A 79 7.68 11.03 -19.38
CA LEU A 79 8.09 12.42 -19.18
C LEU A 79 8.99 12.90 -20.33
N VAL A 80 8.62 14.00 -20.97
CA VAL A 80 9.40 14.65 -22.03
C VAL A 80 10.47 15.57 -21.45
N PRO A 81 11.62 15.79 -22.12
CA PRO A 81 12.72 16.59 -21.58
C PRO A 81 12.32 17.99 -21.10
N GLU A 82 11.44 18.67 -21.83
CA GLU A 82 10.97 20.04 -21.54
C GLU A 82 10.02 20.10 -20.34
N ALA A 83 9.57 18.94 -19.85
CA ALA A 83 8.74 18.83 -18.65
C ALA A 83 9.57 18.50 -17.39
N ILE A 84 10.84 18.09 -17.53
CA ILE A 84 11.71 17.75 -16.38
C ILE A 84 11.80 18.88 -15.35
N PRO A 85 11.98 20.17 -15.72
CA PRO A 85 12.03 21.26 -14.75
C PRO A 85 10.72 21.47 -13.96
N ARG A 86 9.59 20.90 -14.42
CA ARG A 86 8.28 20.99 -13.78
C ARG A 86 7.95 19.80 -12.87
N ALA A 87 8.80 18.78 -12.81
CA ALA A 87 8.61 17.64 -11.91
C ALA A 87 8.58 18.12 -10.44
N LYS A 88 7.76 17.51 -9.58
CA LYS A 88 7.76 17.85 -8.14
C LYS A 88 8.93 17.20 -7.39
N ALA A 89 9.38 16.03 -7.84
CA ALA A 89 10.49 15.32 -7.24
C ALA A 89 11.83 15.97 -7.61
N SER A 90 12.61 16.36 -6.59
CA SER A 90 13.93 16.99 -6.76
C SER A 90 14.90 16.08 -7.52
N VAL A 91 14.88 14.77 -7.26
CA VAL A 91 15.71 13.79 -7.98
C VAL A 91 15.48 13.83 -9.49
N VAL A 92 14.25 14.10 -9.95
CA VAL A 92 13.95 14.20 -11.38
C VAL A 92 14.55 15.44 -12.00
N GLN A 93 14.39 16.59 -11.32
CA GLN A 93 14.99 17.85 -11.74
C GLN A 93 16.53 17.75 -11.78
N ASN A 94 17.13 17.17 -10.73
CA ASN A 94 18.58 17.05 -10.57
C ASN A 94 19.21 16.10 -11.60
N MET A 95 18.54 14.98 -11.93
CA MET A 95 19.05 14.03 -12.91
C MET A 95 19.03 14.61 -14.34
N GLY A 96 18.06 15.47 -14.65
CA GLY A 96 18.02 16.21 -15.93
C GLY A 96 17.87 15.34 -17.18
N VAL A 97 17.55 14.05 -17.01
CA VAL A 97 17.41 13.06 -18.09
C VAL A 97 16.14 12.24 -17.91
N ASN A 98 15.82 11.39 -18.89
CA ASN A 98 14.62 10.57 -18.86
C ASN A 98 14.54 9.70 -17.58
N PRO A 99 13.49 9.85 -16.75
CA PRO A 99 13.34 9.11 -15.49
C PRO A 99 13.23 7.59 -15.67
N ASN A 100 12.80 7.09 -16.83
CA ASN A 100 12.81 5.64 -17.11
C ASN A 100 14.21 5.02 -16.95
N LEU A 101 15.30 5.80 -17.09
CA LEU A 101 16.67 5.31 -16.98
C LEU A 101 17.04 4.93 -15.54
N TYR A 102 16.50 5.62 -14.55
CA TYR A 102 16.87 5.48 -13.13
C TYR A 102 15.69 5.18 -12.20
N CYS A 103 14.48 5.00 -12.73
CA CYS A 103 13.32 4.51 -11.99
C CYS A 103 13.08 3.01 -12.20
N ILE A 104 12.48 2.37 -11.19
CA ILE A 104 11.76 1.10 -11.28
C ILE A 104 10.28 1.38 -11.01
N SER A 105 9.40 0.90 -11.88
CA SER A 105 7.97 1.23 -11.83
C SER A 105 7.13 0.05 -11.35
N ILE A 106 6.15 0.32 -10.50
CA ILE A 106 5.15 -0.64 -10.03
C ILE A 106 3.76 -0.11 -10.41
N GLU A 107 3.01 -0.89 -11.18
CA GLU A 107 1.61 -0.63 -11.52
C GLU A 107 0.70 -1.40 -10.57
N ASN A 108 0.02 -0.70 -9.67
CA ASN A 108 -0.98 -1.30 -8.82
C ASN A 108 -2.31 -1.41 -9.58
N GLU A 109 -2.90 -2.60 -9.59
CA GLU A 109 -4.21 -2.83 -10.18
C GLU A 109 -5.28 -1.99 -9.47
N GLY A 110 -5.98 -1.17 -10.25
CA GLY A 110 -7.18 -0.47 -9.82
C GLY A 110 -8.03 -0.09 -11.02
N TYR A 111 -9.35 -0.18 -10.91
CA TYR A 111 -10.31 0.15 -11.96
C TYR A 111 -11.61 0.71 -11.33
N ALA A 112 -12.57 1.10 -12.16
CA ALA A 112 -13.79 1.77 -11.69
C ALA A 112 -14.46 0.97 -10.53
N GLY A 113 -14.71 1.67 -9.42
CA GLY A 113 -15.26 1.09 -8.18
C GLY A 113 -14.32 0.17 -7.39
N ASN A 114 -13.07 -0.03 -7.83
CA ASN A 114 -12.15 -1.02 -7.29
C ASN A 114 -10.69 -0.49 -7.31
N GLY A 115 -10.35 0.44 -6.43
CA GLY A 115 -8.97 0.92 -6.25
C GLY A 115 -8.47 1.95 -7.25
N ALA A 116 -9.27 2.40 -8.23
CA ALA A 116 -8.86 3.45 -9.18
C ALA A 116 -8.55 4.81 -8.51
N ASP A 117 -9.08 5.03 -7.31
CA ASP A 117 -8.81 6.21 -6.47
C ASP A 117 -7.50 6.10 -5.68
N GLY A 118 -6.79 4.97 -5.77
CA GLY A 118 -5.55 4.67 -5.06
C GLY A 118 -5.73 3.78 -3.83
N THR A 119 -6.98 3.45 -3.45
CA THR A 119 -7.19 2.50 -2.36
C THR A 119 -6.64 1.12 -2.69
N LEU A 120 -5.95 0.51 -1.71
CA LEU A 120 -5.39 -0.83 -1.83
C LEU A 120 -6.07 -1.75 -0.79
N THR A 121 -6.47 -2.94 -1.21
CA THR A 121 -6.70 -4.12 -0.35
C THR A 121 -5.43 -4.48 0.41
N GLU A 122 -5.61 -5.23 1.51
CA GLU A 122 -4.51 -5.69 2.35
C GLU A 122 -3.51 -6.54 1.57
N GLU A 123 -3.96 -7.47 0.73
CA GLU A 123 -3.09 -8.35 -0.05
C GLU A 123 -2.19 -7.54 -1.00
N GLN A 124 -2.76 -6.54 -1.68
CA GLN A 124 -1.98 -5.69 -2.58
C GLN A 124 -1.06 -4.73 -1.83
N PHE A 125 -1.48 -4.20 -0.68
CA PHE A 125 -0.63 -3.34 0.14
C PHE A 125 0.60 -4.10 0.64
N TRP A 126 0.41 -5.31 1.17
CA TRP A 126 1.51 -6.10 1.69
C TRP A 126 2.43 -6.66 0.60
N SER A 127 1.88 -7.08 -0.55
CA SER A 127 2.70 -7.43 -1.72
C SER A 127 3.47 -6.23 -2.27
N LEU A 128 2.88 -5.02 -2.22
CA LEU A 128 3.57 -3.78 -2.60
C LEU A 128 4.76 -3.51 -1.69
N CYS A 129 4.58 -3.63 -0.38
CA CYS A 129 5.66 -3.42 0.59
C CYS A 129 6.77 -4.45 0.40
N TRP A 130 6.42 -5.74 0.21
CA TRP A 130 7.37 -6.80 -0.15
C TRP A 130 8.13 -6.44 -1.43
N LEU A 131 7.44 -5.96 -2.46
CA LEU A 131 8.04 -5.64 -3.74
C LEU A 131 9.04 -4.48 -3.65
N HIS A 132 8.79 -3.48 -2.80
CA HIS A 132 9.78 -2.43 -2.53
C HIS A 132 11.05 -3.01 -1.90
N LYS A 133 10.92 -3.89 -0.90
CA LYS A 133 12.08 -4.57 -0.27
C LYS A 133 12.83 -5.45 -1.27
N TYR A 134 12.11 -6.21 -2.09
CA TYR A 134 12.69 -7.00 -3.17
C TYR A 134 13.51 -6.10 -4.11
N ILE A 135 12.92 -5.00 -4.60
CA ILE A 135 13.62 -4.05 -5.47
C ILE A 135 14.88 -3.48 -4.80
N GLN A 136 14.80 -3.05 -3.53
CA GLN A 136 15.96 -2.56 -2.79
C GLN A 136 17.10 -3.60 -2.78
N GLN A 137 16.80 -4.85 -2.43
CA GLN A 137 17.80 -5.92 -2.37
C GLN A 137 18.38 -6.27 -3.74
N GLU A 138 17.53 -6.36 -4.77
CA GLU A 138 17.97 -6.63 -6.13
C GLU A 138 18.87 -5.52 -6.66
N VAL A 139 18.53 -4.26 -6.35
CA VAL A 139 19.33 -3.12 -6.78
C VAL A 139 20.67 -3.08 -6.05
N GLU A 140 20.68 -3.36 -4.76
CA GLU A 140 21.90 -3.44 -3.97
C GLU A 140 22.79 -4.59 -4.45
N ARG A 141 22.21 -5.76 -4.76
CA ARG A 141 22.98 -6.90 -5.28
C ARG A 141 23.58 -6.63 -6.66
N GLU A 142 22.82 -6.04 -7.57
CA GLU A 142 23.24 -5.87 -8.97
C GLU A 142 24.14 -4.64 -9.17
N TRP A 143 23.92 -3.56 -8.41
CA TRP A 143 24.64 -2.28 -8.61
C TRP A 143 25.41 -1.80 -7.38
N GLY A 144 25.36 -2.49 -6.24
CA GLY A 144 25.97 -2.01 -4.99
C GLY A 144 25.31 -0.74 -4.45
N HIS A 145 24.08 -0.43 -4.90
CA HIS A 145 23.36 0.78 -4.52
C HIS A 145 22.19 0.46 -3.60
N HIS A 146 22.21 1.00 -2.39
CA HIS A 146 21.13 0.86 -1.44
C HIS A 146 20.11 1.99 -1.60
N ILE A 147 18.90 1.66 -2.08
CA ILE A 147 17.78 2.61 -2.15
C ILE A 147 17.22 2.80 -0.74
N ARG A 148 17.57 3.90 -0.07
CA ARG A 148 16.94 4.33 1.19
C ARG A 148 15.46 4.58 0.96
N PHE A 149 14.55 3.92 1.68
CA PHE A 149 13.12 4.24 1.52
C PHE A 149 12.77 5.61 2.11
N GLY A 150 12.02 6.41 1.34
CA GLY A 150 11.56 7.72 1.78
C GLY A 150 10.86 8.51 0.68
N PRO A 151 10.37 9.72 0.99
CA PRO A 151 9.58 10.53 0.06
C PRO A 151 10.36 11.07 -1.15
N ASP A 152 11.69 10.92 -1.17
CA ASP A 152 12.56 11.33 -2.28
C ASP A 152 12.91 10.17 -3.24
N THR A 153 12.73 8.92 -2.80
CA THR A 153 13.15 7.70 -3.52
C THR A 153 11.99 6.76 -3.80
N VAL A 154 10.89 6.87 -3.08
CA VAL A 154 9.65 6.13 -3.31
C VAL A 154 8.57 7.15 -3.65
N LEU A 155 8.20 7.22 -4.93
CA LEU A 155 7.46 8.34 -5.51
C LEU A 155 6.16 7.87 -6.17
N GLY A 156 5.20 8.78 -6.31
CA GLY A 156 4.05 8.61 -7.21
C GLY A 156 4.33 9.21 -8.58
N HIS A 157 3.61 8.75 -9.61
CA HIS A 157 3.73 9.30 -10.97
C HIS A 157 3.45 10.83 -11.01
N TYR A 158 2.57 11.33 -10.14
CA TYR A 158 2.30 12.76 -9.99
C TYR A 158 3.51 13.58 -9.53
N GLN A 159 4.49 12.95 -8.90
CA GLN A 159 5.74 13.62 -8.50
C GLN A 159 6.73 13.70 -9.68
N ILE A 160 6.62 12.77 -10.64
CA ILE A 160 7.42 12.74 -11.86
C ILE A 160 6.84 13.67 -12.93
N ASP A 161 5.53 13.58 -13.17
CA ASP A 161 4.80 14.38 -14.16
C ASP A 161 3.50 14.95 -13.57
N PRO A 162 3.59 16.07 -12.81
CA PRO A 162 2.42 16.64 -12.15
C PRO A 162 1.40 17.26 -13.12
N VAL A 163 1.75 17.47 -14.39
CA VAL A 163 0.86 18.11 -15.36
C VAL A 163 -0.02 17.08 -16.06
N ARG A 164 0.58 16.00 -16.57
CA ARG A 164 -0.16 14.97 -17.32
C ARG A 164 -0.66 13.83 -16.43
N LYS A 165 -0.06 13.64 -15.26
CA LYS A 165 -0.39 12.57 -14.32
C LYS A 165 -0.66 13.10 -12.90
N PRO A 166 -1.46 14.18 -12.73
CA PRO A 166 -1.60 14.90 -11.46
C PRO A 166 -2.11 14.06 -10.30
N PHE A 167 -2.79 12.94 -10.59
CA PHE A 167 -3.47 12.14 -9.59
C PHE A 167 -2.95 10.71 -9.45
N CYS A 168 -1.98 10.26 -10.25
CA CYS A 168 -1.49 8.88 -10.17
C CYS A 168 -0.41 8.76 -9.08
N PRO A 169 -0.48 7.83 -8.10
CA PRO A 169 -1.24 6.56 -8.08
C PRO A 169 -2.63 6.59 -7.42
N GLY A 170 -3.22 7.76 -7.23
CA GLY A 170 -4.55 7.97 -6.66
C GLY A 170 -4.50 8.90 -5.45
N GLN A 171 -5.59 9.62 -5.20
CA GLN A 171 -5.70 10.53 -4.05
C GLN A 171 -5.74 9.78 -2.72
N ASN A 172 -6.25 8.55 -2.73
CA ASN A 172 -6.39 7.68 -1.56
C ASN A 172 -5.25 6.66 -1.44
N PHE A 173 -4.17 6.82 -2.21
CA PHE A 173 -3.00 5.96 -2.10
C PHE A 173 -2.38 6.08 -0.70
N PRO A 174 -2.10 4.96 0.01
CA PRO A 174 -1.86 4.96 1.44
C PRO A 174 -0.40 5.34 1.78
N TRP A 175 0.05 6.53 1.37
CA TRP A 175 1.44 6.99 1.51
C TRP A 175 1.97 6.92 2.93
N VAL A 176 1.21 7.42 3.92
CA VAL A 176 1.63 7.42 5.33
C VAL A 176 1.86 5.98 5.82
N ARG A 177 0.92 5.08 5.52
CA ARG A 177 1.01 3.67 5.88
C ARG A 177 2.18 2.98 5.17
N LEU A 178 2.36 3.26 3.88
CA LEU A 178 3.47 2.72 3.09
C LEU A 178 4.81 3.14 3.68
N TYR A 179 5.05 4.44 3.91
CA TYR A 179 6.32 4.90 4.46
C TYR A 179 6.59 4.37 5.87
N ALA A 180 5.55 4.26 6.72
CA ALA A 180 5.69 3.67 8.04
C ALA A 180 6.15 2.20 7.97
N GLU A 181 5.54 1.40 7.09
CA GLU A 181 5.94 0.00 6.92
C GLU A 181 7.31 -0.12 6.23
N LEU A 182 7.62 0.75 5.26
CA LEU A 182 8.94 0.74 4.61
C LEU A 182 10.07 1.12 5.57
N ALA A 183 9.81 1.97 6.57
CA ALA A 183 10.79 2.23 7.63
C ALA A 183 11.09 0.96 8.46
N ILE A 184 10.08 0.11 8.68
CA ILE A 184 10.27 -1.20 9.32
C ILE A 184 11.03 -2.14 8.36
N ALA A 185 10.64 -2.19 7.09
CA ALA A 185 11.29 -3.02 6.07
C ALA A 185 12.79 -2.67 5.89
N GLU A 186 13.15 -1.39 5.99
CA GLU A 186 14.53 -0.90 5.96
C GLU A 186 15.36 -1.51 7.11
N SER A 187 14.76 -1.65 8.29
CA SER A 187 15.43 -2.21 9.48
C SER A 187 15.59 -3.73 9.45
N ILE A 188 14.86 -4.43 8.58
CA ILE A 188 14.90 -5.89 8.45
C ILE A 188 15.97 -6.26 7.40
N PRO A 189 16.99 -7.05 7.76
CA PRO A 189 18.20 -7.17 6.94
C PRO A 189 18.01 -7.97 5.65
N THR A 190 17.12 -8.97 5.63
CA THR A 190 16.91 -9.83 4.46
C THR A 190 15.47 -9.82 3.97
N LEU A 191 15.28 -10.09 2.67
CA LEU A 191 13.94 -10.23 2.11
C LEU A 191 13.19 -11.41 2.71
N GLU A 192 13.87 -12.50 3.05
CA GLU A 192 13.24 -13.69 3.65
C GLU A 192 12.65 -13.39 5.02
N LEU A 193 13.39 -12.66 5.87
CA LEU A 193 12.89 -12.21 7.17
C LEU A 193 11.72 -11.24 7.02
N TYR A 194 11.76 -10.40 5.98
CA TYR A 194 10.67 -9.49 5.71
C TYR A 194 9.44 -10.19 5.12
N GLU A 195 9.64 -11.22 4.30
CA GLU A 195 8.56 -12.04 3.76
C GLU A 195 7.84 -12.82 4.85
N GLU A 196 8.55 -13.30 5.88
CA GLU A 196 7.95 -13.87 7.08
C GLU A 196 7.00 -12.86 7.75
N ARG A 197 7.45 -11.63 7.97
CA ARG A 197 6.61 -10.55 8.51
C ARG A 197 5.38 -10.30 7.64
N VAL A 198 5.56 -10.21 6.32
CA VAL A 198 4.46 -10.03 5.37
C VAL A 198 3.45 -11.19 5.47
N ALA A 199 3.93 -12.42 5.59
CA ALA A 199 3.10 -13.60 5.78
C ALA A 199 2.33 -13.56 7.11
N TYR A 200 2.97 -13.12 8.21
CA TYR A 200 2.30 -12.90 9.49
C TYR A 200 1.21 -11.84 9.36
N GLN A 201 1.50 -10.71 8.73
CA GLN A 201 0.55 -9.60 8.60
C GLN A 201 -0.70 -9.98 7.80
N LEU A 202 -0.55 -10.85 6.81
CA LEU A 202 -1.65 -11.43 6.03
C LEU A 202 -2.32 -12.64 6.71
N SER A 203 -1.79 -13.11 7.84
CA SER A 203 -2.31 -14.30 8.52
C SER A 203 -3.57 -13.98 9.32
N GLN A 204 -4.39 -15.02 9.50
CA GLN A 204 -5.53 -14.97 10.42
C GLN A 204 -5.07 -14.63 11.84
N THR A 205 -3.91 -15.10 12.27
CA THR A 205 -3.37 -14.79 13.61
C THR A 205 -3.16 -13.28 13.82
N SER A 206 -2.62 -12.56 12.84
CA SER A 206 -2.47 -11.10 12.92
C SER A 206 -3.82 -10.40 13.00
N GLN A 207 -4.78 -10.82 12.18
CA GLN A 207 -6.15 -10.29 12.19
C GLN A 207 -6.82 -10.43 13.57
N TYR A 208 -6.67 -11.60 14.20
CA TYR A 208 -7.20 -11.82 15.55
C TYR A 208 -6.49 -10.98 16.59
N ALA A 209 -5.15 -10.85 16.51
CA ALA A 209 -4.38 -10.00 17.42
C ALA A 209 -4.84 -8.53 17.34
N ALA A 210 -4.99 -7.99 16.13
CA ALA A 210 -5.49 -6.63 15.92
C ALA A 210 -6.94 -6.46 16.42
N ALA A 211 -7.83 -7.40 16.10
CA ALA A 211 -9.22 -7.39 16.57
C ALA A 211 -9.33 -7.40 18.10
N PHE A 212 -8.48 -8.17 18.79
CA PHE A 212 -8.46 -8.20 20.25
C PHE A 212 -7.79 -6.97 20.87
N ALA A 213 -6.80 -6.36 20.21
CA ALA A 213 -6.25 -5.07 20.64
C ALA A 213 -7.32 -3.96 20.58
N ILE A 214 -8.10 -3.90 19.50
CA ILE A 214 -9.27 -3.02 19.33
C ILE A 214 -10.25 -3.21 20.49
N ALA A 215 -10.67 -4.45 20.73
CA ALA A 215 -11.62 -4.76 21.79
C ALA A 215 -11.08 -4.43 23.18
N GLY A 216 -9.80 -4.73 23.45
CA GLY A 216 -9.13 -4.40 24.70
C GLY A 216 -9.09 -2.89 24.95
N ARG A 217 -8.80 -2.10 23.91
CA ARG A 217 -8.81 -0.64 24.00
C ARG A 217 -10.21 -0.09 24.27
N VAL A 218 -11.24 -0.62 23.62
CA VAL A 218 -12.62 -0.21 23.87
C VAL A 218 -13.08 -0.60 25.28
N ARG A 219 -12.65 -1.77 25.80
CA ARG A 219 -12.88 -2.16 27.19
C ARG A 219 -12.29 -1.15 28.18
N ASP A 220 -11.04 -0.78 27.98
CA ASP A 220 -10.32 0.21 28.81
C ASP A 220 -11.05 1.56 28.86
N LEU A 221 -11.58 2.02 27.72
CA LEU A 221 -12.41 3.23 27.66
C LEU A 221 -13.75 3.04 28.37
N ALA A 222 -14.43 1.91 28.16
CA ALA A 222 -15.72 1.62 28.78
C ALA A 222 -15.65 1.63 30.31
N GLU A 223 -14.61 1.02 30.89
CA GLU A 223 -14.37 0.98 32.33
C GLU A 223 -14.17 2.39 32.94
N ARG A 224 -13.72 3.35 32.13
CA ARG A 224 -13.51 4.74 32.55
C ARG A 224 -14.73 5.63 32.41
N LEU A 225 -15.85 5.18 31.82
CA LEU A 225 -17.01 6.05 31.58
C LEU A 225 -17.58 6.69 32.85
N SER A 226 -17.50 6.01 33.99
CA SER A 226 -17.93 6.53 35.30
C SER A 226 -16.83 7.25 36.09
N ASP A 227 -15.61 7.31 35.55
CA ASP A 227 -14.47 7.94 36.21
C ASP A 227 -14.62 9.47 36.22
N LYS A 228 -14.43 10.10 37.39
CA LYS A 228 -14.62 11.55 37.56
C LYS A 228 -13.62 12.39 36.77
N LYS A 229 -12.40 11.88 36.54
CA LYS A 229 -11.33 12.58 35.82
C LYS A 229 -11.34 12.23 34.33
N TRP A 230 -11.52 10.95 34.01
CA TRP A 230 -11.32 10.41 32.66
C TRP A 230 -12.60 10.09 31.91
N GLY A 231 -13.78 10.11 32.55
CA GLY A 231 -15.05 9.72 31.95
C GLY A 231 -15.43 10.49 30.70
N ALA A 232 -15.37 11.83 30.75
CA ALA A 232 -15.68 12.67 29.59
C ALA A 232 -14.73 12.41 28.40
N ALA A 233 -13.44 12.17 28.69
CA ALA A 233 -12.47 11.83 27.65
C ALA A 233 -12.71 10.44 27.07
N ALA A 234 -13.12 9.48 27.91
CA ALA A 234 -13.45 8.13 27.46
C ALA A 234 -14.72 8.12 26.59
N GLU A 235 -15.75 8.86 27.00
CA GLU A 235 -16.98 9.06 26.24
C GLU A 235 -16.69 9.66 24.86
N THR A 236 -15.94 10.76 24.81
CA THR A 236 -15.55 11.41 23.55
C THR A 236 -14.81 10.44 22.62
N LYS A 237 -13.84 9.69 23.17
CA LYS A 237 -13.03 8.73 22.40
C LYS A 237 -13.86 7.56 21.86
N LEU A 238 -14.87 7.11 22.58
CA LEU A 238 -15.80 6.09 22.09
C LEU A 238 -16.69 6.65 20.97
N LEU A 239 -17.15 7.90 21.08
CA LEU A 239 -17.97 8.55 20.06
C LEU A 239 -17.24 8.81 18.73
N TYR A 240 -15.90 8.84 18.71
CA TYR A 240 -15.14 8.82 17.45
C TYR A 240 -15.46 7.60 16.57
N LEU A 241 -15.96 6.52 17.17
CA LEU A 241 -16.33 5.29 16.47
C LEU A 241 -17.78 5.31 15.97
N GLU A 242 -18.57 6.34 16.27
CA GLU A 242 -19.95 6.47 15.81
C GLU A 242 -20.13 6.24 14.29
N PRO A 243 -19.29 6.81 13.40
CA PRO A 243 -19.48 6.67 11.96
C PRO A 243 -19.43 5.22 11.43
N ILE A 244 -18.76 4.30 12.15
CA ILE A 244 -18.63 2.90 11.72
C ILE A 244 -19.74 2.00 12.27
N MET A 245 -20.51 2.46 13.26
CA MET A 245 -21.49 1.65 13.97
C MET A 245 -22.55 0.99 13.08
N PRO A 246 -23.08 1.63 12.01
CA PRO A 246 -23.99 0.97 11.08
C PRO A 246 -23.37 -0.29 10.42
N GLN A 247 -22.07 -0.26 10.10
CA GLN A 247 -21.36 -1.39 9.50
C GLN A 247 -21.11 -2.52 10.51
N LEU A 248 -21.12 -2.18 11.80
CA LEU A 248 -21.07 -3.16 12.89
C LEU A 248 -22.45 -3.77 13.19
N ALA A 249 -23.48 -3.46 12.41
CA ALA A 249 -24.87 -3.81 12.69
C ALA A 249 -25.31 -3.35 14.09
N TYR A 250 -24.93 -2.12 14.45
CA TYR A 250 -25.56 -1.39 15.54
C TYR A 250 -26.96 -1.00 15.08
N GLY A 251 -28.00 -1.41 15.80
CA GLY A 251 -29.39 -1.20 15.40
C GLY A 251 -29.76 0.29 15.26
N ASP A 252 -31.01 0.57 14.89
CA ASP A 252 -31.48 1.92 14.51
C ASP A 252 -31.65 2.91 15.69
N GLY A 253 -31.17 2.56 16.88
CA GLY A 253 -31.22 3.42 18.07
C GLY A 253 -30.15 4.51 18.06
N GLN A 254 -30.29 5.48 18.95
CA GLN A 254 -29.27 6.50 19.16
C GLN A 254 -27.92 5.86 19.51
N VAL A 255 -26.86 6.27 18.82
CA VAL A 255 -25.50 5.83 19.14
C VAL A 255 -25.04 6.54 20.41
N THR A 256 -24.58 5.76 21.40
CA THR A 256 -24.06 6.26 22.67
C THR A 256 -22.70 5.62 22.95
N ALA A 257 -21.84 6.27 23.73
CA ALA A 257 -20.54 5.69 24.08
C ALA A 257 -20.66 4.30 24.75
N ALA A 258 -21.63 4.13 25.66
CA ALA A 258 -21.91 2.85 26.28
C ALA A 258 -22.43 1.81 25.28
N GLY A 259 -23.27 2.23 24.31
CA GLY A 259 -23.75 1.38 23.23
C GLY A 259 -22.64 0.91 22.31
N ILE A 260 -21.73 1.81 21.91
CA ILE A 260 -20.53 1.49 21.12
C ILE A 260 -19.70 0.44 21.86
N ALA A 261 -19.36 0.71 23.13
CA ALA A 261 -18.59 -0.22 23.95
C ALA A 261 -19.25 -1.59 24.05
N SER A 262 -20.54 -1.63 24.36
CA SER A 262 -21.32 -2.87 24.46
C SER A 262 -21.27 -3.68 23.16
N ARG A 263 -21.49 -3.03 22.02
CA ARG A 263 -21.48 -3.71 20.71
C ARG A 263 -20.10 -4.27 20.36
N VAL A 264 -19.04 -3.50 20.56
CA VAL A 264 -17.66 -3.94 20.28
C VAL A 264 -17.28 -5.11 21.20
N LEU A 265 -17.64 -5.05 22.48
CA LEU A 265 -17.35 -6.13 23.43
C LEU A 265 -18.15 -7.40 23.14
N GLN A 266 -19.39 -7.28 22.64
CA GLN A 266 -20.16 -8.43 22.16
C GLN A 266 -19.50 -9.10 20.94
N LEU A 267 -19.01 -8.30 19.99
CA LEU A 267 -18.25 -8.81 18.84
C LEU A 267 -16.96 -9.51 19.32
N SER A 268 -16.27 -8.94 20.31
CA SER A 268 -15.08 -9.55 20.92
C SER A 268 -15.39 -10.92 21.54
N GLN A 269 -16.48 -11.05 22.28
CA GLN A 269 -16.92 -12.35 22.83
C GLN A 269 -17.21 -13.37 21.73
N THR A 270 -17.85 -12.94 20.65
CA THR A 270 -18.13 -13.80 19.48
C THR A 270 -16.84 -14.24 18.79
N ALA A 271 -15.85 -13.35 18.68
CA ALA A 271 -14.53 -13.65 18.10
C ALA A 271 -13.68 -14.60 18.97
N MET A 272 -13.81 -14.54 20.31
CA MET A 272 -13.15 -15.48 21.22
C MET A 272 -13.79 -16.87 21.26
N GLY A 273 -15.07 -16.97 20.90
CA GLY A 273 -15.81 -18.23 20.87
C GLY A 273 -15.41 -19.12 19.70
N SER A 274 -16.19 -20.18 19.48
CA SER A 274 -16.08 -21.06 18.32
C SER A 274 -17.38 -21.03 17.52
N GLY A 275 -17.30 -21.07 16.19
CA GLY A 275 -18.47 -21.29 15.33
C GLY A 275 -18.57 -20.34 14.15
N LYS A 276 -19.71 -20.43 13.45
CA LYS A 276 -19.92 -19.80 12.12
C LYS A 276 -19.71 -18.28 12.09
N TRP A 277 -19.88 -17.59 13.22
CA TRP A 277 -19.83 -16.12 13.30
C TRP A 277 -18.49 -15.56 13.78
N GLN A 278 -17.52 -16.42 14.11
CA GLN A 278 -16.24 -16.01 14.68
C GLN A 278 -15.48 -15.08 13.71
N GLU A 279 -15.30 -15.50 12.46
CA GLU A 279 -14.57 -14.73 11.44
C GLU A 279 -15.29 -13.43 11.07
N GLU A 280 -16.62 -13.45 11.00
CA GLU A 280 -17.41 -12.25 10.74
C GLU A 280 -17.30 -11.23 11.88
N ALA A 281 -17.20 -11.69 13.13
CA ALA A 281 -16.96 -10.82 14.27
C ALA A 281 -15.56 -10.19 14.23
N VAL A 282 -14.53 -10.97 13.88
CA VAL A 282 -13.17 -10.45 13.65
C VAL A 282 -13.15 -9.41 12.53
N ARG A 283 -13.77 -9.72 11.38
CA ARG A 283 -13.88 -8.79 10.24
C ARG A 283 -14.53 -7.46 10.66
N LYS A 284 -15.62 -7.52 11.43
CA LYS A 284 -16.28 -6.32 11.95
C LYS A 284 -15.42 -5.53 12.92
N LEU A 285 -14.68 -6.19 13.81
CA LEU A 285 -13.75 -5.52 14.71
C LEU A 285 -12.66 -4.77 13.91
N LEU A 286 -12.12 -5.36 12.85
CA LEU A 286 -11.11 -4.73 12.01
C LEU A 286 -11.59 -3.46 11.27
N LEU A 287 -12.90 -3.29 11.07
CA LEU A 287 -13.45 -2.04 10.49
C LEU A 287 -13.19 -0.81 11.38
N LEU A 288 -12.96 -1.01 12.68
CA LEU A 288 -12.65 0.06 13.62
C LEU A 288 -11.20 0.54 13.51
N GLU A 289 -10.29 -0.32 13.03
CA GLU A 289 -8.85 -0.08 13.08
C GLU A 289 -8.41 1.23 12.40
N PRO A 290 -8.89 1.58 11.18
CA PRO A 290 -8.46 2.80 10.51
C PRO A 290 -8.81 4.07 11.31
N ILE A 291 -10.06 4.18 11.75
CA ILE A 291 -10.53 5.32 12.56
C ILE A 291 -9.80 5.35 13.89
N MET A 292 -9.57 4.20 14.53
CA MET A 292 -8.85 4.14 15.79
C MET A 292 -7.40 4.61 15.66
N LYS A 293 -6.68 4.23 14.61
CA LYS A 293 -5.31 4.71 14.36
C LYS A 293 -5.29 6.20 14.02
N GLU A 294 -6.20 6.66 13.18
CA GLU A 294 -6.31 8.09 12.81
C GLU A 294 -6.57 8.99 14.04
N GLN A 295 -7.42 8.53 14.95
CA GLN A 295 -7.80 9.27 16.17
C GLN A 295 -6.85 9.02 17.35
N GLY A 296 -5.74 8.28 17.16
CA GLY A 296 -4.75 7.98 18.20
C GLY A 296 -5.32 7.15 19.36
N LEU A 297 -6.21 6.21 19.06
CA LEU A 297 -6.79 5.26 20.03
C LEU A 297 -5.96 3.97 20.15
N LEU A 298 -5.24 3.58 19.09
CA LEU A 298 -4.34 2.42 19.01
C LEU A 298 -2.88 2.84 18.79
#